data_AF-A0A2E8U257-F1
#
_entry.id   AF-A0A2E8U257-F1
#
_cell.length_a   1.000
_cell.length_b   1.000
_cell.length_c   1.000
_cell.angle_alpha   90.00
_cell.angle_beta   90.00
_cell.angle_gamma   90.00
#
_symmetry.space_group_name_H-M   'P 1'
#
loop_
_entity.id
_entity.type
_entity.pdbx_description
1 polymer ?
#
loop_
_entity_poly.entity_id
_entity_poly.type
_entity_poly.pdbx_seq_one_letter_code
_entity_poly.pdbx_strand_id
1 'polypeptide(L)'
;MARGKHTDRIGRGTIEGFFGAFMKDEVLGRPKLLEAADPHVLSDHTAPVISILNLASVNDIERVTQKPIDSHRFRANVWLKGAKPWQEFDWVNKQITIGNLHPTVT
;
A
#
# COMPACT_ATOMS: atom_id res chain seq x y z
N MET A 1 -14.69 8.81 16.84
CA MET A 1 -13.93 7.74 16.15
C MET A 1 -14.20 6.42 16.84
N ALA A 2 -14.54 5.36 16.10
CA ALA A 2 -14.65 4.02 16.67
C ALA A 2 -13.26 3.51 17.10
N ARG A 3 -13.16 2.87 18.26
CA ARG A 3 -11.93 2.23 18.77
C ARG A 3 -12.28 0.81 19.20
N GLY A 4 -11.55 -0.17 18.68
CA GLY A 4 -11.72 -1.58 19.03
C GLY A 4 -10.39 -2.33 18.88
N LYS A 5 -10.12 -3.29 19.77
CA LYS A 5 -8.95 -4.17 19.65
C LYS A 5 -9.27 -5.30 18.67
N HIS A 6 -8.57 -5.34 17.53
CA HIS A 6 -8.87 -6.29 16.45
C HIS A 6 -8.62 -7.76 16.81
N THR A 7 -7.83 -8.02 17.85
CA THR A 7 -7.51 -9.38 18.32
C THR A 7 -8.61 -10.00 19.19
N ASP A 8 -9.70 -9.30 19.50
CA ASP A 8 -10.82 -9.85 20.27
C ASP A 8 -12.17 -9.63 19.58
N ARG A 9 -13.15 -10.45 19.96
CA ARG A 9 -14.46 -10.51 19.30
C ARG A 9 -15.24 -9.19 19.40
N ILE A 10 -15.16 -8.50 20.53
CA ILE A 10 -15.92 -7.26 20.76
C ILE A 10 -15.32 -6.14 19.93
N GLY A 11 -13.99 -5.99 19.95
CA GLY A 11 -13.29 -4.97 19.19
C GLY A 11 -13.47 -5.14 17.68
N ARG A 12 -13.42 -6.38 17.17
CA ARG A 12 -13.78 -6.66 15.76
C ARG A 12 -15.21 -6.24 15.46
N GLY A 13 -16.17 -6.62 16.32
CA GLY A 13 -17.58 -6.26 16.15
C GLY A 13 -17.82 -4.75 16.08
N THR A 14 -17.09 -3.97 16.89
CA THR A 14 -17.11 -2.50 16.88
C THR A 14 -16.57 -1.94 15.57
N ILE A 15 -15.44 -2.46 15.08
CA ILE A 15 -14.84 -2.03 13.80
C ILE A 15 -15.77 -2.35 12.63
N GLU A 16 -16.29 -3.59 12.56
CA GLU A 16 -17.24 -4.04 11.54
C GLU A 16 -18.51 -3.18 11.53
N GLY A 17 -19.05 -2.86 12.71
CA GLY A 17 -20.22 -1.99 12.85
C GLY A 17 -19.96 -0.57 12.36
N PHE A 18 -18.78 -0.02 12.64
CA PHE A 18 -18.38 1.29 12.12
C PHE A 18 -18.35 1.29 10.59
N PHE A 19 -17.70 0.31 9.96
CA PHE A 19 -17.64 0.25 8.50
C PHE A 19 -19.01 0.04 7.87
N GLY A 20 -19.89 -0.76 8.49
CA GLY A 20 -21.27 -0.92 8.02
C GLY A 20 -22.03 0.41 8.02
N ALA A 21 -21.93 1.18 9.10
CA ALA A 21 -22.56 2.49 9.19
C ALA A 21 -21.91 3.54 8.27
N PHE A 22 -20.60 3.45 8.04
CA PHE A 22 -19.85 4.36 7.18
C PHE A 22 -20.17 4.14 5.70
N MET A 23 -20.18 2.89 5.24
CA MET A 23 -20.40 2.52 3.84
C MET A 23 -21.87 2.55 3.43
N LYS A 24 -22.81 2.40 4.38
CA LYS A 24 -24.26 2.43 4.12
C LYS A 24 -24.65 1.46 3.00
N ASP A 25 -25.21 1.98 1.90
CA ASP A 25 -25.71 1.20 0.77
C ASP A 25 -24.58 0.75 -0.19
N GLU A 26 -23.33 1.19 0.02
CA GLU A 26 -22.18 0.74 -0.77
C GLU A 26 -21.71 -0.67 -0.40
N VAL A 27 -22.15 -1.21 0.75
CA VAL A 27 -21.78 -2.56 1.18
C VAL A 27 -22.95 -3.53 1.13
N LEU A 28 -22.70 -4.70 0.53
CA LEU A 28 -23.63 -5.81 0.54
C LEU A 28 -23.53 -6.57 1.88
N GLY A 29 -24.37 -6.19 2.82
CA GLY A 29 -24.45 -6.83 4.14
C GLY A 29 -23.44 -6.29 5.16
N ARG A 30 -23.20 -7.03 6.23
CA ARG A 30 -22.31 -6.60 7.32
C ARG A 30 -20.84 -6.83 6.94
N PRO A 31 -19.99 -5.78 6.85
CA PRO A 31 -18.56 -5.96 6.62
C PRO A 31 -17.93 -6.88 7.67
N LYS A 32 -16.93 -7.65 7.25
CA LYS A 32 -16.15 -8.52 8.12
C LYS A 32 -14.70 -8.12 8.13
N LEU A 33 -14.13 -8.01 9.32
CA LEU A 33 -12.69 -7.86 9.46
C LEU A 33 -12.09 -9.26 9.32
N LEU A 34 -11.17 -9.42 8.38
CA LEU A 34 -10.47 -10.67 8.12
C LEU A 34 -8.97 -10.46 8.33
N GLU A 35 -8.31 -11.51 8.81
CA GLU A 35 -6.85 -11.58 8.83
C GLU A 35 -6.42 -12.54 7.72
N ALA A 36 -5.31 -12.20 7.06
CA ALA A 36 -4.75 -13.08 6.05
C ALA A 36 -4.29 -14.37 6.73
N ALA A 37 -4.87 -15.51 6.34
CA ALA A 37 -4.36 -16.82 6.74
C ALA A 37 -3.17 -17.17 5.84
N ASP A 38 -2.07 -17.69 6.40
CA ASP A 38 -0.96 -18.23 5.61
C ASP A 38 -1.50 -19.27 4.59
N PRO A 39 -1.19 -19.19 3.27
CA PRO A 39 -0.23 -18.30 2.59
C PRO A 39 -0.86 -17.10 1.84
N HIS A 40 -2.08 -16.70 2.20
CA HIS A 40 -2.83 -15.67 1.48
C HIS A 40 -2.18 -14.30 1.64
N VAL A 41 -2.16 -13.55 0.54
CA VAL A 41 -1.75 -12.15 0.50
C VAL A 41 -3.00 -11.31 0.22
N LEU A 42 -3.29 -10.34 1.09
CA LEU A 42 -4.36 -9.35 0.89
C LEU A 42 -3.79 -8.10 0.21
N SER A 43 -3.21 -8.30 -0.97
CA SER A 43 -2.63 -7.23 -1.81
C SER A 43 -3.03 -7.45 -3.28
N ASP A 44 -2.79 -6.44 -4.11
CA ASP A 44 -3.04 -6.54 -5.55
C ASP A 44 -2.04 -7.48 -6.27
N HIS A 45 -0.99 -7.92 -5.58
CA HIS A 45 -0.03 -8.92 -6.04
C HIS A 45 -0.25 -10.28 -5.37
N THR A 46 -0.04 -11.34 -6.15
CA THR A 46 -0.12 -12.74 -5.68
C THR A 46 1.05 -13.13 -4.78
N ALA A 47 2.21 -12.50 -4.97
CA ALA A 47 3.39 -12.67 -4.14
C ALA A 47 3.46 -11.57 -3.06
N PRO A 48 4.01 -11.86 -1.88
CA PRO A 48 4.24 -10.85 -0.84
C PRO A 48 5.39 -9.93 -1.24
N VAL A 49 5.08 -8.87 -1.98
CA VAL A 49 6.06 -7.88 -2.49
C VAL A 49 5.99 -6.57 -1.72
N ILE A 50 7.06 -5.78 -1.82
CA ILE A 50 7.15 -4.42 -1.29
C ILE A 50 7.22 -3.46 -2.48
N SER A 51 6.37 -2.45 -2.48
CA SER A 51 6.36 -1.41 -3.50
C SER A 51 7.37 -0.30 -3.18
N ILE A 52 8.06 0.16 -4.22
CA ILE A 52 9.06 1.23 -4.15
C ILE A 52 8.59 2.37 -5.06
N LEU A 53 8.69 3.62 -4.57
CA LEU A 53 8.36 4.81 -5.33
C LEU A 53 9.53 5.79 -5.36
N ASN A 54 9.99 6.17 -6.55
CA ASN A 54 10.98 7.21 -6.72
C ASN A 54 10.30 8.59 -6.77
N LEU A 55 10.64 9.46 -5.83
CA LEU A 55 10.07 10.82 -5.78
C LEU A 55 10.50 11.68 -6.98
N ALA A 56 11.65 11.41 -7.61
CA ALA A 56 12.05 12.11 -8.82
C ALA A 56 11.12 11.78 -10.01
N SER A 57 10.63 10.54 -10.10
CA SER A 57 9.65 10.13 -11.11
C SER A 57 8.31 10.81 -10.87
N VAL A 58 7.85 10.89 -9.62
CA VAL A 58 6.61 11.62 -9.28
C VAL A 58 6.70 13.09 -9.71
N ASN A 59 7.82 13.76 -9.42
CA ASN A 59 8.05 15.15 -9.83
C ASN A 59 8.05 15.31 -11.37
N ASP A 60 8.55 14.32 -12.11
CA ASP A 60 8.50 14.35 -13.57
C ASP A 60 7.07 14.21 -14.10
N ILE A 61 6.22 13.38 -13.45
CA ILE A 61 4.79 13.31 -13.77
C ILE A 61 4.11 14.65 -13.47
N GLU A 62 4.39 15.29 -12.32
CA GLU A 62 3.87 16.64 -12.02
C GLU A 62 4.26 17.64 -13.11
N ARG A 63 5.52 17.60 -13.56
CA ARG A 63 6.03 18.45 -14.64
C ARG A 63 5.27 18.22 -15.95
N VAL A 64 4.98 16.98 -16.33
CA VAL A 64 4.26 16.70 -17.57
C VAL A 64 2.78 17.07 -17.46
N THR A 65 2.15 16.78 -16.31
CA THR A 65 0.72 17.02 -16.09
C THR A 65 0.39 18.46 -15.72
N GLN A 66 1.40 19.27 -15.37
CA GLN A 66 1.28 20.65 -14.89
C GLN A 66 0.33 20.76 -13.68
N LYS A 67 0.32 19.71 -12.85
CA LYS A 67 -0.54 19.61 -11.66
C LYS A 67 0.24 19.01 -10.51
N PRO A 68 0.00 19.46 -9.27
CA PRO A 68 0.55 18.79 -8.10
C PRO A 68 -0.02 17.37 -7.97
N ILE A 69 0.84 16.43 -7.59
CA ILE A 69 0.53 15.03 -7.39
C ILE A 69 1.01 14.63 -6.00
N ASP A 70 0.06 14.33 -5.12
CA ASP A 70 0.39 13.76 -3.83
C ASP A 70 0.94 12.33 -4.00
N SER A 71 2.20 12.13 -3.60
CA SER A 71 2.89 10.85 -3.70
C SER A 71 2.25 9.75 -2.83
N HIS A 72 1.45 10.10 -1.82
CA HIS A 72 0.70 9.11 -1.02
C HIS A 72 -0.38 8.41 -1.84
N ARG A 73 -0.82 8.98 -2.97
CA ARG A 73 -1.81 8.35 -3.85
C ARG A 73 -1.31 7.05 -4.48
N PHE A 74 0.01 6.86 -4.57
CA PHE A 74 0.64 5.64 -5.09
C PHE A 74 0.74 4.52 -4.05
N ARG A 75 0.46 4.80 -2.77
CA ARG A 75 0.44 3.81 -1.67
C ARG A 75 1.70 2.94 -1.59
N ALA A 76 2.86 3.52 -1.89
CA ALA A 76 4.12 2.82 -1.83
C ALA A 76 4.46 2.38 -0.40
N ASN A 77 5.33 1.39 -0.24
CA ASN A 77 5.87 1.04 1.08
C ASN A 77 7.16 1.82 1.38
N VAL A 78 7.97 2.07 0.33
CA VAL A 78 9.27 2.76 0.44
C VAL A 78 9.34 3.90 -0.57
N TRP A 79 9.63 5.11 -0.09
CA TRP A 79 9.87 6.28 -0.94
C TRP A 79 11.37 6.55 -1.04
N LEU A 80 11.86 6.68 -2.27
CA LEU A 80 13.26 6.92 -2.57
C LEU A 80 13.51 8.38 -2.97
N LYS A 81 14.69 8.88 -2.57
CA LYS A 81 15.27 10.15 -3.03
C LYS A 81 16.68 9.89 -3.53
N GLY A 82 17.14 10.71 -4.48
CA GLY A 82 18.51 10.70 -5.00
C GLY A 82 18.71 9.92 -6.32
N ALA A 83 17.71 9.17 -6.77
CA ALA A 83 17.68 8.60 -8.11
C ALA A 83 17.20 9.63 -9.14
N LYS A 84 17.60 9.46 -10.41
CA LYS A 84 17.04 10.21 -11.54
C LYS A 84 15.59 9.77 -11.78
N PRO A 85 14.74 10.60 -12.41
CA PRO A 85 13.40 10.17 -12.82
C PRO A 85 13.48 8.87 -13.63
N TRP A 86 12.61 7.92 -13.30
CA TRP A 86 12.44 6.62 -13.97
C TRP A 86 13.65 5.66 -13.85
N GLN A 87 14.68 6.00 -13.07
CA GLN A 87 15.86 5.16 -12.91
C GLN A 87 15.56 3.83 -12.18
N GLU A 88 14.48 3.76 -11.41
CA GLU A 88 14.03 2.54 -10.74
C GLU A 88 13.74 1.39 -11.73
N PHE A 89 13.38 1.71 -12.97
CA PHE A 89 13.14 0.70 -14.01
C PHE A 89 14.43 0.01 -14.46
N ASP A 90 15.58 0.66 -14.32
CA ASP A 90 16.89 0.04 -14.61
C ASP A 90 17.26 -1.04 -13.59
N TRP A 91 16.53 -1.14 -12.47
CA TRP A 91 16.80 -2.10 -11.41
C TRP A 91 15.99 -3.39 -11.55
N VAL A 92 15.01 -3.44 -12.46
CA VAL A 92 14.22 -4.65 -12.71
C VAL A 92 15.14 -5.83 -13.00
N ASN A 93 14.84 -6.98 -12.39
CA ASN A 93 15.65 -8.20 -12.35
C ASN A 93 17.03 -8.05 -11.69
N LYS A 94 17.29 -6.96 -10.96
CA LYS A 94 18.52 -6.75 -10.20
C LYS A 94 18.25 -6.74 -8.71
N GLN A 95 19.26 -7.16 -7.96
CA GLN A 95 19.27 -7.08 -6.51
C GLN A 95 19.69 -5.68 -6.08
N ILE A 96 18.92 -5.08 -5.17
CA ILE A 96 19.25 -3.81 -4.53
C ILE A 96 19.56 -4.02 -3.05
N THR A 97 20.24 -3.07 -2.42
CA THR A 97 20.55 -3.13 -0.99
C THR A 97 19.80 -2.05 -0.23
N ILE A 98 19.02 -2.45 0.77
CA ILE A 98 18.30 -1.57 1.68
C ILE A 98 18.68 -1.96 3.11
N GLY A 99 19.66 -1.26 3.69
CA GLY A 99 20.26 -1.69 4.96
C GLY A 99 20.90 -3.07 4.79
N ASN A 100 20.41 -4.06 5.55
CA ASN A 100 20.84 -5.46 5.47
C ASN A 100 19.92 -6.33 4.58
N LEU A 101 18.92 -5.72 3.94
CA LEU A 101 18.01 -6.41 3.03
C LEU A 101 18.54 -6.35 1.61
N HIS A 102 18.34 -7.44 0.89
CA HIS A 102 18.83 -7.62 -0.47
C HIS A 102 17.73 -8.12 -1.42
N PRO A 103 16.63 -7.39 -1.61
CA PRO A 103 15.55 -7.82 -2.48
C PRO A 103 15.91 -7.70 -3.95
N THR A 104 15.33 -8.57 -4.77
CA THR A 104 15.32 -8.43 -6.24
C THR A 104 14.12 -7.58 -6.64
N VAL A 105 14.35 -6.57 -7.48
CA VAL A 105 13.25 -5.78 -8.07
C VAL A 105 12.62 -6.61 -9.19
N THR A 106 11.29 -6.77 -9.12
CA THR A 106 10.49 -7.53 -10.10
C THR A 106 9.81 -6.63 -11.09
#